data_AF-A0A423VDF2-F1
#
_entry.id   AF-A0A423VDF2-F1
#
_cell.length_a   1.000
_cell.length_b   1.000
_cell.length_c   1.000
_cell.angle_alpha   90.00
_cell.angle_beta   90.00
_cell.angle_gamma   90.00
#
_symmetry.space_group_name_H-M   'P 1'
#
loop_
_entity.id
_entity.type
_entity.pdbx_description
1 polymer ?
#
loop_
_entity_poly.entity_id
_entity_poly.type
_entity_poly.pdbx_seq_one_letter_code
_entity_poly.pdbx_strand_id
1 'polypeptide(L)'
;MRDPVLKPKDIPPKLVERFQKMNSHQRGAYKNLLGNIPDGVCVLPGGPGAGKTFFNLTVAAALLWRDEVVNPGGDSPRASRNQILILLDINKPLTDIANKMHQLCLDMGLERKEADGTEMPGLVIRMFCWSYEMKSVRRGRLNAEREELLQRFSEADASKAKQAVDTLSPLSLYKADYDDSKRVEIHSFSKAFRKAKDSLLPNGDLKGREAPILDQAARMWYEKQKGTRYTDLLKLLDFNGAGSLIYLLEHEIGKVYSEVLQAADVIVTTPVTATKYLGRLTPPFNPALVIFEEAPHARELSTLIAIANFSPAA
;
A
#
# COMPACT_ATOMS: atom_id res chain seq x y z
N MET A 1 -21.91 -13.13 5.67
CA MET A 1 -21.05 -13.24 6.90
C MET A 1 -21.82 -13.95 8.02
N ARG A 2 -21.19 -14.79 8.87
CA ARG A 2 -21.85 -15.33 10.08
C ARG A 2 -21.98 -14.21 11.11
N ASP A 3 -23.11 -14.15 11.83
CA ASP A 3 -23.36 -13.13 12.85
C ASP A 3 -22.40 -13.30 14.04
N PRO A 4 -21.44 -12.38 14.26
CA PRO A 4 -20.51 -12.46 15.38
C PRO A 4 -21.25 -12.38 16.72
N VAL A 5 -22.48 -11.88 16.77
CA VAL A 5 -23.25 -11.84 18.02
C VAL A 5 -23.68 -13.25 18.47
N LEU A 6 -23.62 -14.28 17.63
CA LEU A 6 -24.09 -15.63 17.97
C LEU A 6 -23.12 -16.44 18.84
N LYS A 7 -21.83 -16.08 18.89
CA LYS A 7 -20.81 -16.72 19.76
C LYS A 7 -19.89 -15.67 20.42
N PRO A 8 -20.39 -14.86 21.35
CA PRO A 8 -19.66 -13.73 21.90
C PRO A 8 -18.40 -14.10 22.69
N LYS A 9 -18.25 -15.37 23.10
CA LYS A 9 -17.07 -15.87 23.83
C LYS A 9 -15.86 -16.08 22.93
N ASP A 10 -16.07 -16.24 21.63
CA ASP A 10 -15.01 -16.57 20.67
C ASP A 10 -14.51 -15.33 19.93
N ILE A 11 -14.94 -14.12 20.31
CA ILE A 11 -14.81 -12.89 19.50
C ILE A 11 -14.16 -11.79 20.34
N PRO A 12 -13.30 -10.93 19.74
CA PRO A 12 -12.70 -9.80 20.43
C PRO A 12 -13.75 -8.94 21.14
N PRO A 13 -13.60 -8.65 22.44
CA PRO A 13 -14.56 -7.87 23.21
C PRO A 13 -14.89 -6.51 22.58
N LYS A 14 -13.88 -5.90 21.95
CA LYS A 14 -14.05 -4.63 21.22
C LYS A 14 -15.02 -4.75 20.05
N LEU A 15 -14.97 -5.86 19.32
CA LEU A 15 -15.87 -6.08 18.20
C LEU A 15 -17.32 -6.29 18.70
N VAL A 16 -17.50 -7.06 19.78
CA VAL A 16 -18.80 -7.24 20.45
C VAL A 16 -19.39 -5.90 20.89
N GLU A 17 -18.60 -5.04 21.54
CA GLU A 17 -18.99 -3.68 21.96
C GLU A 17 -19.51 -2.86 20.76
N ARG A 18 -18.85 -2.95 19.60
CA ARG A 18 -19.26 -2.21 18.41
C ARG A 18 -20.56 -2.74 17.82
N PHE A 19 -20.76 -4.05 17.76
CA PHE A 19 -22.02 -4.64 17.31
C PHE A 19 -23.19 -4.26 18.24
N GLN A 20 -22.96 -4.19 19.55
CA GLN A 20 -23.98 -3.74 20.51
C GLN A 20 -24.38 -2.27 20.32
N LYS A 21 -23.44 -1.41 19.90
CA LYS A 21 -23.69 0.01 19.59
C LYS A 21 -24.42 0.23 18.26
N MET A 22 -24.58 -0.80 17.43
CA MET A 22 -25.35 -0.66 16.19
C MET A 22 -26.85 -0.48 16.45
N ASN A 23 -27.45 0.47 15.74
CA ASN A 23 -28.91 0.64 15.77
C ASN A 23 -29.63 -0.53 15.04
N SER A 24 -30.97 -0.55 15.09
CA SER A 24 -31.78 -1.60 14.45
C SER A 24 -31.55 -1.69 12.93
N HIS A 25 -31.43 -0.56 12.24
CA HIS A 25 -31.20 -0.50 10.79
C HIS A 25 -29.82 -1.05 10.41
N GLN A 26 -28.77 -0.67 11.15
CA GLN A 26 -27.42 -1.17 10.96
C GLN A 26 -27.33 -2.67 11.20
N ARG A 27 -27.95 -3.18 12.28
CA ARG A 27 -28.03 -4.62 12.55
C ARG A 27 -28.78 -5.36 11.45
N GLY A 28 -29.88 -4.78 10.96
CA GLY A 28 -30.62 -5.32 9.81
C GLY A 28 -29.77 -5.38 8.55
N ALA A 29 -29.06 -4.30 8.22
CA ALA A 29 -28.15 -4.26 7.06
C ALA A 29 -27.02 -5.30 7.19
N TYR A 30 -26.42 -5.45 8.37
CA TYR A 30 -25.40 -6.46 8.59
C TYR A 30 -25.93 -7.89 8.36
N LYS A 31 -27.07 -8.23 8.98
CA LYS A 31 -27.63 -9.58 8.92
C LYS A 31 -28.18 -9.94 7.55
N ASN A 32 -28.91 -9.02 6.93
CA ASN A 32 -29.71 -9.32 5.75
C ASN A 32 -29.00 -8.99 4.45
N LEU A 33 -28.08 -8.01 4.46
CA LEU A 33 -27.43 -7.53 3.24
C LEU A 33 -26.00 -8.06 3.11
N LEU A 34 -25.18 -7.95 4.17
CA LEU A 34 -23.82 -8.51 4.17
C LEU A 34 -23.79 -10.02 4.47
N GLY A 35 -24.92 -10.57 4.94
CA GLY A 35 -25.17 -12.00 5.00
C GLY A 35 -25.13 -12.66 3.63
N ASN A 36 -25.64 -11.96 2.61
CA ASN A 36 -25.84 -12.40 1.24
C ASN A 36 -25.84 -11.18 0.31
N ILE A 37 -24.65 -10.72 -0.14
CA ILE A 37 -24.54 -9.54 -1.00
C ILE A 37 -24.91 -9.96 -2.42
N PRO A 38 -26.06 -9.52 -2.96
CA PRO A 38 -26.47 -9.88 -4.32
C PRO A 38 -25.44 -9.34 -5.30
N ASP A 39 -24.98 -10.17 -6.23
CA ASP A 39 -24.05 -9.81 -7.31
C ASP A 39 -22.71 -9.19 -6.85
N GLY A 40 -22.35 -9.37 -5.57
CA GLY A 40 -21.11 -8.84 -4.99
C GLY A 40 -21.08 -7.31 -4.79
N VAL A 41 -22.22 -6.62 -4.93
CA VAL A 41 -22.31 -5.16 -4.74
C VAL A 41 -23.38 -4.81 -3.71
N CYS A 42 -22.99 -4.03 -2.71
CA CYS A 42 -23.87 -3.51 -1.66
C CYS A 42 -23.93 -1.98 -1.73
N VAL A 43 -25.14 -1.42 -1.70
CA VAL A 43 -25.36 0.01 -1.51
C VAL A 43 -26.05 0.24 -0.17
N LEU A 44 -25.38 0.98 0.72
CA LEU A 44 -25.91 1.33 2.04
C LEU A 44 -26.30 2.82 2.08
N PRO A 45 -27.58 3.16 1.80
CA PRO A 45 -28.02 4.54 1.88
C PRO A 45 -28.06 5.03 3.33
N GLY A 46 -27.73 6.29 3.55
CA GLY A 46 -27.86 6.91 4.86
C GLY A 46 -27.56 8.41 4.84
N GLY A 47 -28.33 9.19 5.58
CA GLY A 47 -28.14 10.63 5.72
C GLY A 47 -26.80 11.01 6.37
N PRO A 48 -26.45 12.30 6.39
CA PRO A 48 -25.37 12.82 7.22
C PRO A 48 -25.56 12.39 8.68
N GLY A 49 -24.48 11.97 9.35
CA GLY A 49 -24.55 11.53 10.75
C GLY A 49 -25.20 10.16 11.01
N ALA A 50 -25.68 9.44 9.98
CA ALA A 50 -26.32 8.12 10.13
C ALA A 50 -25.38 6.99 10.61
N GLY A 51 -24.12 7.29 10.92
CA GLY A 51 -23.14 6.31 11.41
C GLY A 51 -22.59 5.36 10.34
N LYS A 52 -22.56 5.77 9.06
CA LYS A 52 -22.03 4.95 7.95
C LYS A 52 -20.57 4.54 8.17
N THR A 53 -19.71 5.48 8.52
CA THR A 53 -18.30 5.22 8.85
C THR A 53 -18.16 4.21 9.99
N PHE A 54 -18.98 4.36 11.05
CA PHE A 54 -18.97 3.44 12.18
C PHE A 54 -19.34 2.02 11.75
N PHE A 55 -20.38 1.89 10.91
CA PHE A 55 -20.81 0.63 10.34
C PHE A 55 -19.72 0.00 9.47
N ASN A 56 -19.20 0.73 8.48
CA ASN A 56 -18.17 0.28 7.55
C ASN A 56 -16.92 -0.25 8.26
N LEU A 57 -16.40 0.50 9.24
CA LEU A 57 -15.24 0.08 10.04
C LEU A 57 -15.53 -1.17 10.87
N THR A 58 -16.76 -1.32 11.39
CA THR A 58 -17.14 -2.50 12.18
C THR A 58 -17.25 -3.75 11.30
N VAL A 59 -17.80 -3.61 10.10
CA VAL A 59 -17.87 -4.67 9.10
C VAL A 59 -16.48 -5.09 8.67
N ALA A 60 -15.62 -4.11 8.35
CA ALA A 60 -14.25 -4.37 7.96
C ALA A 60 -13.50 -5.15 9.04
N ALA A 61 -13.58 -4.70 10.29
CA ALA A 61 -12.95 -5.38 11.41
C ALA A 61 -13.50 -6.80 11.65
N ALA A 62 -14.81 -7.01 11.47
CA ALA A 62 -15.41 -8.34 11.55
C ALA A 62 -14.92 -9.28 10.44
N LEU A 63 -14.64 -8.76 9.25
CA LEU A 63 -14.10 -9.54 8.15
C LEU A 63 -12.61 -9.86 8.36
N LEU A 64 -11.80 -8.90 8.82
CA LEU A 64 -10.39 -9.15 9.17
C LEU A 64 -10.22 -10.18 10.27
N TRP A 65 -11.10 -10.15 11.28
CA TRP A 65 -11.08 -11.13 12.36
C TRP A 65 -11.42 -12.55 11.88
N ARG A 66 -12.13 -12.66 10.77
CA ARG A 66 -12.53 -13.96 10.25
C ARG A 66 -11.29 -14.65 9.70
N ASP A 67 -10.82 -15.65 10.43
CA ASP A 67 -9.58 -16.37 10.12
C ASP A 67 -9.81 -17.55 9.18
N GLU A 68 -11.05 -17.88 8.80
CA GLU A 68 -11.34 -19.07 7.99
C GLU A 68 -12.28 -18.82 6.80
N VAL A 69 -11.83 -19.24 5.61
CA VAL A 69 -12.63 -19.38 4.38
C VAL A 69 -12.77 -20.86 4.03
N VAL A 70 -14.00 -21.29 3.77
CA VAL A 70 -14.30 -22.60 3.19
C VAL A 70 -14.53 -22.36 1.70
N ASN A 71 -13.64 -22.86 0.86
CA ASN A 71 -13.81 -22.80 -0.59
C ASN A 71 -14.90 -23.78 -1.03
N PRO A 72 -15.73 -23.44 -2.03
CA PRO A 72 -16.64 -24.41 -2.64
C PRO A 72 -15.85 -25.62 -3.16
N GLY A 73 -16.12 -26.81 -2.62
CA GLY A 73 -15.41 -28.05 -2.96
C GLY A 73 -14.11 -28.33 -2.18
N GLY A 74 -13.79 -27.53 -1.16
CA GLY A 74 -12.69 -27.81 -0.24
C GLY A 74 -13.14 -28.52 1.04
N ASP A 75 -12.45 -29.59 1.41
CA ASP A 75 -12.78 -30.42 2.58
C ASP A 75 -12.42 -29.77 3.93
N SER A 76 -11.66 -28.66 3.93
CA SER A 76 -11.20 -28.01 5.16
C SER A 76 -11.20 -26.48 5.05
N PRO A 77 -11.55 -25.75 6.14
CA PRO A 77 -11.36 -24.31 6.22
C PRO A 77 -9.88 -23.95 6.03
N ARG A 78 -9.59 -22.88 5.29
CA ARG A 78 -8.24 -22.32 5.14
C ARG A 78 -8.17 -20.96 5.82
N ALA A 79 -6.98 -20.63 6.34
CA ALA A 79 -6.66 -19.30 6.86
C ALA A 79 -7.06 -18.22 5.85
N SER A 80 -8.06 -17.41 6.15
CA SER A 80 -8.48 -16.33 5.25
C SER A 80 -7.71 -15.07 5.59
N ARG A 81 -6.67 -14.81 4.82
CA ARG A 81 -5.97 -13.53 4.84
C ARG A 81 -6.83 -12.47 4.15
N ASN A 82 -7.94 -12.11 4.78
CA ASN A 82 -8.90 -11.16 4.24
C ASN A 82 -8.24 -9.79 4.17
N GLN A 83 -8.16 -9.24 2.96
CA GLN A 83 -7.65 -7.90 2.72
C GLN A 83 -8.82 -6.94 2.47
N ILE A 84 -8.67 -5.69 2.90
CA ILE A 84 -9.74 -4.69 2.79
C ILE A 84 -9.21 -3.42 2.14
N LEU A 85 -9.90 -2.95 1.11
CA LEU A 85 -9.63 -1.68 0.48
C LEU A 85 -10.69 -0.67 0.90
N ILE A 86 -10.27 0.48 1.42
CA ILE A 86 -11.17 1.59 1.73
C ILE A 86 -10.79 2.77 0.83
N LEU A 87 -11.77 3.25 0.07
CA LEU A 87 -11.62 4.31 -0.91
C LEU A 87 -12.34 5.58 -0.46
N LEU A 88 -11.58 6.67 -0.43
CA LEU A 88 -12.01 8.01 -0.01
C LEU A 88 -11.51 9.06 -1.00
N ASP A 89 -12.31 10.09 -1.24
CA ASP A 89 -11.97 11.11 -2.23
C ASP A 89 -10.93 12.13 -1.69
N ILE A 90 -10.93 12.39 -0.38
CA ILE A 90 -10.14 13.45 0.25
C ILE A 90 -9.12 12.88 1.24
N ASN A 91 -7.87 13.39 1.18
CA ASN A 91 -6.75 12.93 2.01
C ASN A 91 -6.95 13.08 3.53
N LYS A 92 -7.71 14.11 3.98
CA LYS A 92 -7.96 14.34 5.40
C LYS A 92 -8.89 13.25 6.00
N PRO A 93 -10.12 13.04 5.47
CA PRO A 93 -10.95 11.88 5.84
C PRO A 93 -10.21 10.55 5.72
N LEU A 94 -9.43 10.35 4.66
CA LEU A 94 -8.57 9.17 4.48
C LEU A 94 -7.66 8.93 5.69
N THR A 95 -6.95 9.96 6.13
CA THR A 95 -6.06 9.87 7.31
C THR A 95 -6.85 9.54 8.58
N ASP A 96 -7.98 10.19 8.78
CA ASP A 96 -8.83 9.97 9.96
C ASP A 96 -9.36 8.53 10.01
N ILE A 97 -9.75 7.96 8.87
CA ILE A 97 -10.27 6.60 8.74
C ILE A 97 -9.15 5.57 8.89
N ALA A 98 -8.00 5.79 8.26
CA ALA A 98 -6.85 4.92 8.43
C ALA A 98 -6.43 4.83 9.90
N ASN A 99 -6.36 5.97 10.60
CA ASN A 99 -6.03 6.01 12.02
C ASN A 99 -7.09 5.31 12.89
N LYS A 100 -8.38 5.52 12.62
CA LYS A 100 -9.46 4.82 13.33
C LYS A 100 -9.42 3.31 13.09
N MET A 101 -9.14 2.87 11.87
CA MET A 101 -9.02 1.46 11.53
C MET A 101 -7.78 0.84 12.18
N HIS A 102 -6.64 1.52 12.12
CA HIS A 102 -5.41 1.09 12.77
C HIS A 102 -5.60 0.90 14.28
N GLN A 103 -6.20 1.88 14.96
CA GLN A 103 -6.51 1.74 16.38
C GLN A 103 -7.51 0.61 16.64
N LEU A 104 -8.52 0.44 15.79
CA LEU A 104 -9.48 -0.65 15.95
C LEU A 104 -8.80 -2.03 15.84
N CYS A 105 -7.85 -2.20 14.92
CA CYS A 105 -7.06 -3.43 14.81
C CYS A 105 -6.23 -3.68 16.07
N LEU A 106 -5.60 -2.64 16.63
CA LEU A 106 -4.83 -2.73 17.88
C LEU A 106 -5.73 -3.09 19.07
N ASP A 107 -6.87 -2.40 19.23
CA ASP A 107 -7.83 -2.66 20.30
C ASP A 107 -8.43 -4.08 20.25
N MET A 108 -8.46 -4.68 19.06
CA MET A 108 -8.94 -6.04 18.86
C MET A 108 -7.86 -7.11 19.03
N GLY A 109 -6.58 -6.72 19.14
CA GLY A 109 -5.47 -7.67 19.10
C GLY A 109 -5.43 -8.45 17.79
N LEU A 110 -5.76 -7.81 16.67
CA LEU A 110 -5.65 -8.46 15.36
C LEU A 110 -4.17 -8.61 15.02
N GLU A 111 -3.71 -9.86 15.07
CA GLU A 111 -2.35 -10.24 14.74
C GLU A 111 -2.34 -11.07 13.45
N ARG A 112 -1.36 -10.80 12.59
CA ARG A 112 -1.03 -11.59 11.42
C ARG A 112 0.12 -12.52 11.77
N LYS A 113 0.07 -13.76 11.28
CA LYS A 113 1.21 -14.68 11.33
C LYS A 113 2.04 -14.52 10.06
N GLU A 114 3.31 -14.17 10.23
CA GLU A 114 4.29 -14.18 9.14
C GLU A 114 4.68 -15.61 8.75
N ALA A 115 5.36 -15.76 7.61
CA ALA A 115 5.79 -17.07 7.11
C ALA A 115 6.76 -17.82 8.05
N ASP A 116 7.42 -17.11 8.95
CA ASP A 116 8.31 -17.64 9.98
C ASP A 116 7.59 -17.97 11.30
N GLY A 117 6.26 -17.80 11.36
CA GLY A 117 5.43 -18.03 12.55
C GLY A 117 5.39 -16.85 13.52
N THR A 118 6.06 -15.74 13.22
CA THR A 118 6.02 -14.54 14.08
C THR A 118 4.66 -13.87 14.02
N GLU A 119 4.08 -13.60 15.20
CA GLU A 119 2.85 -12.81 15.33
C GLU A 119 3.20 -11.31 15.27
N MET A 120 2.58 -10.63 14.30
CA MET A 120 2.78 -9.21 14.02
C MET A 120 1.43 -8.51 14.07
N PRO A 121 1.34 -7.24 14.47
CA PRO A 121 0.07 -6.52 14.45
C PRO A 121 -0.46 -6.37 13.02
N GLY A 122 -1.78 -6.32 12.85
CA GLY A 122 -2.43 -6.06 11.57
C GLY A 122 -1.91 -4.78 10.91
N LEU A 123 -1.59 -4.86 9.61
CA LEU A 123 -1.01 -3.78 8.83
C LEU A 123 -2.08 -2.96 8.13
N VAL A 124 -2.37 -1.78 8.70
CA VAL A 124 -3.19 -0.75 8.07
C VAL A 124 -2.29 0.30 7.44
N ILE A 125 -2.38 0.48 6.12
CA ILE A 125 -1.58 1.44 5.37
C ILE A 125 -2.48 2.57 4.90
N ARG A 126 -2.07 3.82 5.16
CA ARG A 126 -2.62 4.98 4.47
C ARG A 126 -1.78 5.28 3.23
N MET A 127 -2.40 5.26 2.06
CA MET A 127 -1.72 5.52 0.80
C MET A 127 -2.23 6.81 0.19
N PHE A 128 -1.34 7.78 0.05
CA PHE A 128 -1.65 9.02 -0.66
C PHE A 128 -1.35 8.85 -2.15
N CYS A 129 -1.77 9.83 -2.95
CA CYS A 129 -1.65 9.73 -4.39
C CYS A 129 -0.24 9.35 -4.82
N TRP A 130 -0.16 8.17 -5.45
CA TRP A 130 1.06 7.42 -5.80
C TRP A 130 2.07 8.28 -6.59
N SER A 131 1.60 9.30 -7.31
CA SER A 131 2.47 10.27 -8.01
C SER A 131 3.12 11.34 -7.12
N TYR A 132 2.64 11.57 -5.89
CA TYR A 132 3.36 12.38 -4.90
C TYR A 132 4.42 11.54 -4.18
N GLU A 133 4.15 10.25 -3.98
CA GLU A 133 5.09 9.30 -3.39
C GLU A 133 6.20 8.91 -4.41
N MET A 134 5.88 8.91 -5.71
CA MET A 134 6.82 8.63 -6.80
C MET A 134 7.02 9.80 -7.76
N LYS A 135 8.25 10.31 -7.87
CA LYS A 135 8.66 11.09 -9.04
C LYS A 135 8.97 10.16 -10.19
N SER A 136 7.97 9.80 -10.98
CA SER A 136 8.20 9.16 -12.28
C SER A 136 8.64 10.20 -13.30
N VAL A 137 9.88 10.13 -13.78
CA VAL A 137 10.31 10.93 -14.93
C VAL A 137 10.34 10.03 -16.15
N ARG A 138 9.63 10.42 -17.22
CA ARG A 138 9.80 9.80 -18.54
C ARG A 138 11.01 10.44 -19.21
N ARG A 139 12.06 9.67 -19.43
CA ARG A 139 13.25 10.11 -20.17
C ARG A 139 13.46 9.21 -21.38
N GLY A 140 14.02 9.76 -22.45
CA GLY A 140 14.55 8.92 -23.51
C GLY A 140 15.63 7.99 -22.92
N ARG A 141 15.62 6.73 -23.34
CA ARG A 141 16.52 5.69 -22.87
C ARG A 141 17.99 6.09 -23.05
N LEU A 142 18.34 6.66 -24.19
CA LEU A 142 19.70 7.12 -24.48
C LEU A 142 20.10 8.29 -23.58
N ASN A 143 19.17 9.19 -23.26
CA ASN A 143 19.43 10.26 -22.29
C ASN A 143 19.76 9.71 -20.89
N ALA A 144 19.00 8.70 -20.45
CA ALA A 144 19.21 8.06 -19.17
C ALA A 144 20.57 7.34 -19.12
N GLU A 145 20.92 6.58 -20.16
CA GLU A 145 22.20 5.87 -20.29
C GLU A 145 23.39 6.85 -20.41
N ARG A 146 23.23 8.01 -21.09
CA ARG A 146 24.28 9.05 -21.19
C ARG A 146 24.59 9.70 -19.86
N GLU A 147 23.57 10.09 -19.09
CA GLU A 147 23.78 10.73 -17.79
C GLU A 147 24.50 9.78 -16.84
N GLU A 148 24.16 8.49 -16.90
CA GLU A 148 24.86 7.42 -16.17
C GLU A 148 26.35 7.33 -16.58
N LEU A 149 26.65 7.41 -17.88
CA LEU A 149 28.03 7.42 -18.38
C LEU A 149 28.81 8.66 -17.95
N LEU A 150 28.21 9.87 -18.06
CA LEU A 150 28.84 11.12 -17.63
C LEU A 150 29.16 11.13 -16.13
N GLN A 151 28.27 10.54 -15.33
CA GLN A 151 28.47 10.42 -13.89
C GLN A 151 29.63 9.48 -13.55
N ARG A 152 29.77 8.36 -14.28
CA ARG A 152 30.93 7.45 -14.17
C ARG A 152 32.27 8.13 -14.50
N PHE A 153 32.31 9.02 -15.49
CA PHE A 153 33.53 9.76 -15.84
C PHE A 153 33.92 10.82 -14.81
N SER A 154 32.95 11.45 -14.15
CA SER A 154 33.22 12.47 -13.12
C SER A 154 33.81 11.87 -11.83
N GLU A 155 33.61 10.58 -11.56
CA GLU A 155 34.10 9.93 -10.34
C GLU A 155 35.45 9.23 -10.53
N ALA A 156 35.75 8.75 -11.74
CA ALA A 156 36.98 8.02 -12.02
C ALA A 156 38.23 8.92 -12.16
N ASP A 157 38.07 10.23 -12.40
CA ASP A 157 39.18 11.12 -12.76
C ASP A 157 38.95 12.58 -12.29
N ALA A 158 38.76 12.77 -10.98
CA ALA A 158 38.63 14.11 -10.37
C ALA A 158 39.85 15.02 -10.60
N SER A 159 40.96 14.48 -11.11
CA SER A 159 42.20 15.21 -11.46
C SER A 159 42.45 15.37 -12.97
N LYS A 160 41.62 14.80 -13.87
CA LYS A 160 41.73 14.99 -15.35
C LYS A 160 40.50 15.60 -16.02
N ALA A 161 39.35 15.66 -15.34
CA ALA A 161 38.10 16.17 -15.91
C ALA A 161 38.13 17.64 -16.39
N LYS A 162 39.10 18.45 -15.95
CA LYS A 162 39.25 19.85 -16.39
C LYS A 162 40.05 20.06 -17.68
N GLN A 163 40.68 19.01 -18.25
CA GLN A 163 41.47 19.10 -19.49
C GLN A 163 40.89 18.32 -20.69
N ALA A 164 39.77 17.62 -20.54
CA ALA A 164 39.15 16.84 -21.61
C ALA A 164 37.85 17.46 -22.17
N VAL A 165 37.71 18.79 -22.10
CA VAL A 165 36.53 19.52 -22.63
C VAL A 165 36.68 19.94 -24.10
N ASP A 166 37.77 19.55 -24.78
CA ASP A 166 38.07 20.02 -26.14
C ASP A 166 38.33 18.93 -27.19
N THR A 167 37.91 17.69 -26.95
CA THR A 167 37.95 16.65 -27.98
C THR A 167 36.57 16.06 -28.20
N LEU A 168 36.23 15.83 -29.48
CA LEU A 168 34.99 15.24 -30.00
C LEU A 168 34.69 13.87 -29.38
N SER A 169 34.24 13.87 -28.13
CA SER A 169 33.73 12.69 -27.46
C SER A 169 32.34 12.36 -28.03
N PRO A 170 32.01 11.09 -28.32
CA PRO A 170 30.66 10.70 -28.71
C PRO A 170 29.56 11.25 -27.76
N LEU A 171 29.89 11.51 -26.49
CA LEU A 171 28.99 12.08 -25.48
C LEU A 171 28.74 13.59 -25.62
N SER A 172 29.64 14.34 -26.26
CA SER A 172 29.47 15.78 -26.52
C SER A 172 28.64 16.07 -27.77
N LEU A 173 28.48 15.07 -28.64
CA LEU A 173 27.62 15.13 -29.84
C LEU A 173 26.15 14.79 -29.55
N TYR A 174 25.86 14.17 -28.40
CA TYR A 174 24.48 13.88 -28.00
C TYR A 174 23.72 15.15 -27.63
N LYS A 175 22.53 15.30 -28.21
CA LYS A 175 21.58 16.37 -27.90
C LYS A 175 20.26 15.77 -27.47
N ALA A 176 19.81 16.10 -26.24
CA ALA A 176 18.61 15.51 -25.64
C ALA A 176 17.33 15.76 -26.47
N ASP A 177 17.29 16.84 -27.24
CA ASP A 177 16.16 17.21 -28.09
C ASP A 177 16.01 16.30 -29.33
N TYR A 178 17.04 15.50 -29.64
CA TYR A 178 17.07 14.55 -30.76
C TYR A 178 16.97 13.09 -30.31
N ASP A 179 16.71 12.82 -29.02
CA ASP A 179 16.54 11.48 -28.50
C ASP A 179 15.14 10.94 -28.78
N ASP A 180 15.04 10.09 -29.81
CA ASP A 180 13.83 9.38 -30.22
C ASP A 180 13.68 8.01 -29.56
N SER A 181 14.60 7.65 -28.65
CA SER A 181 14.57 6.34 -28.01
C SER A 181 13.33 6.16 -27.15
N LYS A 182 12.91 4.90 -27.00
CA LYS A 182 11.74 4.55 -26.19
C LYS A 182 11.87 5.19 -24.81
N ARG A 183 10.89 6.02 -24.44
CA ARG A 183 10.88 6.66 -23.13
C ARG A 183 10.71 5.59 -22.06
N VAL A 184 11.66 5.52 -21.15
CA VAL A 184 11.60 4.63 -19.98
C VAL A 184 11.17 5.46 -18.78
N GLU A 185 10.31 4.88 -17.96
CA GLU A 185 9.86 5.49 -16.71
C GLU A 185 10.89 5.17 -15.62
N ILE A 186 11.58 6.19 -15.11
CA ILE A 186 12.50 6.02 -13.99
C ILE A 186 11.74 6.37 -12.72
N HIS A 187 11.68 5.40 -11.82
CA HIS A 187 11.05 5.51 -10.52
C HIS A 187 12.09 5.99 -9.49
N SER A 188 11.71 6.92 -8.62
CA SER A 188 12.57 7.39 -7.52
C SER A 188 11.90 7.12 -6.17
N PHE A 189 11.79 5.85 -5.80
CA PHE A 189 11.41 5.38 -4.48
C PHE A 189 12.49 5.71 -3.44
N SER A 190 13.76 5.69 -3.86
CA SER A 190 14.90 5.74 -2.93
C SER A 190 14.98 7.01 -2.08
N LYS A 191 14.43 8.14 -2.54
CA LYS A 191 14.37 9.37 -1.73
C LYS A 191 13.32 9.28 -0.62
N ALA A 192 12.11 8.84 -0.97
CA ALA A 192 11.00 8.71 -0.02
C ALA A 192 11.31 7.62 1.02
N PHE A 193 11.80 6.46 0.56
CA PHE A 193 12.23 5.35 1.39
C PHE A 193 13.34 5.72 2.38
N ARG A 194 14.34 6.52 1.95
CA ARG A 194 15.39 7.02 2.87
C ARG A 194 14.82 8.00 3.90
N LYS A 195 13.99 8.95 3.46
CA LYS A 195 13.37 9.95 4.35
C LYS A 195 12.45 9.31 5.39
N ALA A 196 11.79 8.20 5.06
CA ALA A 196 10.92 7.48 5.98
C ALA A 196 11.66 6.99 7.25
N LYS A 197 12.98 6.79 7.18
CA LYS A 197 13.82 6.42 8.33
C LYS A 197 13.71 7.41 9.48
N ASP A 198 13.56 8.70 9.19
CA ASP A 198 13.48 9.75 10.22
C ASP A 198 12.22 9.63 11.08
N SER A 199 11.18 8.96 10.54
CA SER A 199 9.93 8.67 11.24
C SER A 199 10.00 7.42 12.12
N LEU A 200 11.14 6.71 12.19
CA LEU A 200 11.28 5.49 12.97
C LEU A 200 12.10 5.68 14.25
N LEU A 201 11.72 4.91 15.27
CA LEU A 201 12.47 4.71 16.50
C LEU A 201 13.68 3.80 16.26
N PRO A 202 14.68 3.78 17.18
CA PRO A 202 15.89 2.95 17.02
C PRO A 202 15.61 1.45 16.89
N ASN A 203 14.48 0.98 17.42
CA ASN A 203 14.02 -0.40 17.32
C ASN A 203 13.30 -0.71 15.99
N GLY A 204 13.16 0.27 15.09
CA GLY A 204 12.50 0.12 13.78
C GLY A 204 10.99 0.35 13.79
N ASP A 205 10.39 0.71 14.92
CA ASP A 205 8.96 1.01 15.01
C ASP A 205 8.65 2.48 14.68
N LEU A 206 7.40 2.78 14.34
CA LEU A 206 6.99 4.13 13.96
C LEU A 206 6.98 5.10 15.16
N LYS A 207 7.43 6.33 14.95
CA LYS A 207 7.24 7.45 15.88
C LYS A 207 5.78 7.92 15.83
N GLY A 208 4.90 7.24 16.56
CA GLY A 208 3.51 7.66 16.70
C GLY A 208 2.54 6.48 16.81
N ARG A 209 1.26 6.81 16.95
CA ARG A 209 0.14 5.85 16.97
C ARG A 209 -0.74 5.95 15.71
N GLU A 210 -0.28 6.70 14.72
CA GLU A 210 -0.97 6.83 13.44
C GLU A 210 -0.72 5.60 12.58
N ALA A 211 -1.65 5.31 11.67
CA ALA A 211 -1.41 4.35 10.62
C ALA A 211 -0.20 4.81 9.77
N PRO A 212 0.77 3.93 9.48
CA PRO A 212 1.92 4.29 8.65
C PRO A 212 1.48 4.66 7.23
N ILE A 213 2.18 5.62 6.62
CA ILE A 213 2.14 5.75 5.15
C ILE A 213 2.93 4.59 4.52
N LEU A 214 2.73 4.35 3.22
CA LEU A 214 3.41 3.25 2.54
C LEU A 214 4.93 3.31 2.66
N ASP A 215 5.56 4.47 2.49
CA ASP A 215 7.01 4.63 2.65
C ASP A 215 7.49 4.26 4.06
N GLN A 216 6.71 4.62 5.08
CA GLN A 216 6.98 4.28 6.47
C GLN A 216 6.82 2.79 6.71
N ALA A 217 5.74 2.19 6.23
CA ALA A 217 5.49 0.74 6.33
C ALA A 217 6.60 -0.06 5.63
N ALA A 218 7.00 0.35 4.42
CA ALA A 218 8.10 -0.27 3.69
C ALA A 218 9.42 -0.14 4.43
N ARG A 219 9.71 1.02 5.04
CA ARG A 219 10.93 1.19 5.83
C ARG A 219 10.91 0.34 7.09
N MET A 220 9.79 0.28 7.83
CA MET A 220 9.65 -0.58 9.01
C MET A 220 9.88 -2.05 8.64
N TRP A 221 9.27 -2.49 7.55
CA TRP A 221 9.40 -3.85 7.04
C TRP A 221 10.85 -4.19 6.70
N TYR A 222 11.53 -3.28 5.99
CA TYR A 222 12.96 -3.40 5.70
C TYR A 222 13.81 -3.46 6.97
N GLU A 223 13.64 -2.55 7.93
CA GLU A 223 14.47 -2.50 9.14
C GLU A 223 14.39 -3.80 9.96
N LYS A 224 13.22 -4.45 9.98
CA LYS A 224 13.02 -5.73 10.68
C LYS A 224 13.71 -6.90 10.00
N GLN A 225 13.91 -6.86 8.68
CA GLN A 225 14.43 -7.99 7.88
C GLN A 225 15.73 -7.69 7.12
N LYS A 226 16.35 -6.51 7.35
CA LYS A 226 17.55 -6.07 6.61
C LYS A 226 18.76 -7.00 6.77
N GLY A 227 18.87 -7.67 7.91
CA GLY A 227 19.96 -8.61 8.20
C GLY A 227 19.77 -9.99 7.60
N THR A 228 18.57 -10.32 7.11
CA THR A 228 18.23 -11.66 6.60
C THR A 228 17.78 -11.60 5.15
N ARG A 229 16.65 -10.95 4.87
CA ARG A 229 15.98 -10.95 3.56
C ARG A 229 16.47 -9.86 2.61
N TYR A 230 16.93 -8.73 3.14
CA TYR A 230 17.29 -7.55 2.34
C TYR A 230 18.79 -7.21 2.41
N THR A 231 19.66 -8.22 2.45
CA THR A 231 21.12 -8.02 2.53
C THR A 231 21.68 -7.27 1.33
N ASP A 232 21.11 -7.46 0.14
CA ASP A 232 21.55 -6.79 -1.08
C ASP A 232 21.10 -5.32 -1.09
N LEU A 233 19.85 -5.05 -0.68
CA LEU A 233 19.38 -3.69 -0.47
C LEU A 233 20.19 -2.96 0.61
N LEU A 234 20.59 -3.64 1.68
CA LEU A 234 21.46 -3.08 2.72
C LEU A 234 22.80 -2.62 2.12
N LYS A 235 23.47 -3.47 1.35
CA LYS A 235 24.71 -3.11 0.64
C LYS A 235 24.51 -1.95 -0.32
N LEU A 236 23.40 -1.95 -1.08
CA LEU A 236 23.06 -0.89 -2.03
C LEU A 236 22.73 0.46 -1.36
N LEU A 237 22.19 0.44 -0.14
CA LEU A 237 21.90 1.66 0.63
C LEU A 237 23.16 2.24 1.28
N ASP A 238 24.11 1.40 1.68
CA ASP A 238 25.41 1.80 2.24
C ASP A 238 26.41 2.23 1.14
N PHE A 239 26.14 1.84 -0.11
CA PHE A 239 26.95 2.24 -1.25
C PHE A 239 26.71 3.72 -1.60
N ASN A 240 27.72 4.55 -1.34
CA ASN A 240 27.73 5.99 -1.68
C ASN A 240 28.25 6.30 -3.09
N GLY A 241 28.58 5.29 -3.91
CA GLY A 241 29.12 5.48 -5.26
C GLY A 241 28.02 5.84 -6.27
N ALA A 242 28.30 6.80 -7.17
CA ALA A 242 27.24 7.40 -7.96
C ALA A 242 26.64 6.51 -9.04
N GLY A 243 25.36 6.78 -9.27
CA GLY A 243 24.63 6.61 -10.54
C GLY A 243 24.35 5.18 -10.97
N SER A 244 25.40 4.37 -11.14
CA SER A 244 25.38 3.08 -11.85
C SER A 244 24.52 1.99 -11.22
N LEU A 245 24.23 2.08 -9.92
CA LEU A 245 23.41 1.10 -9.20
C LEU A 245 22.02 1.62 -8.85
N ILE A 246 21.62 2.82 -9.32
CA ILE A 246 20.33 3.40 -8.94
C ILE A 246 19.17 2.54 -9.43
N TYR A 247 19.26 1.95 -10.63
CA TYR A 247 18.23 1.04 -11.12
C TYR A 247 18.07 -0.20 -10.24
N LEU A 248 19.19 -0.79 -9.81
CA LEU A 248 19.17 -1.96 -8.91
C LEU A 248 18.65 -1.58 -7.52
N LEU A 249 19.02 -0.41 -7.00
CA LEU A 249 18.47 0.13 -5.76
C LEU A 249 16.95 0.33 -5.85
N GLU A 250 16.47 0.97 -6.92
CA GLU A 250 15.04 1.21 -7.14
C GLU A 250 14.27 -0.10 -7.35
N HIS A 251 14.89 -1.10 -7.99
CA HIS A 251 14.33 -2.44 -8.14
C HIS A 251 14.21 -3.17 -6.78
N GLU A 252 15.27 -3.19 -5.99
CA GLU A 252 15.27 -3.81 -4.65
C GLU A 252 14.31 -3.11 -3.69
N ILE A 253 14.24 -1.78 -3.73
CA ILE A 253 13.22 -1.03 -2.98
C ILE A 253 11.83 -1.41 -3.48
N GLY A 254 11.60 -1.47 -4.80
CA GLY A 254 10.33 -1.90 -5.37
C GLY A 254 9.85 -3.27 -4.87
N LYS A 255 10.76 -4.23 -4.63
CA LYS A 255 10.44 -5.52 -4.00
C LYS A 255 9.89 -5.35 -2.59
N VAL A 256 10.52 -4.50 -1.77
CA VAL A 256 10.03 -4.20 -0.41
C VAL A 256 8.62 -3.63 -0.46
N TYR A 257 8.35 -2.66 -1.33
CA TYR A 257 7.01 -2.08 -1.48
C TYR A 257 5.98 -3.13 -1.91
N SER A 258 6.32 -4.00 -2.86
CA SER A 258 5.45 -5.09 -3.31
C SER A 258 5.10 -6.06 -2.18
N GLU A 259 6.10 -6.48 -1.40
CA GLU A 259 5.89 -7.39 -0.27
C GLU A 259 5.07 -6.75 0.86
N VAL A 260 5.28 -5.47 1.15
CA VAL A 260 4.49 -4.72 2.14
C VAL A 260 3.03 -4.62 1.71
N LEU A 261 2.77 -4.36 0.43
CA LEU A 261 1.42 -4.29 -0.11
C LEU A 261 0.76 -5.68 -0.15
N GLN A 262 1.53 -6.74 -0.41
CA GLN A 262 1.06 -8.12 -0.28
C GLN A 262 0.67 -8.46 1.15
N ALA A 263 1.44 -7.96 2.11
CA ALA A 263 1.25 -8.26 3.51
C ALA A 263 0.18 -7.39 4.18
N ALA A 264 -0.22 -6.27 3.54
CA ALA A 264 -1.20 -5.33 4.07
C ALA A 264 -2.55 -6.01 4.29
N ASP A 265 -3.15 -5.75 5.45
CA ASP A 265 -4.50 -6.23 5.78
C ASP A 265 -5.54 -5.19 5.35
N VAL A 266 -5.20 -3.91 5.50
CA VAL A 266 -6.06 -2.80 5.07
C VAL A 266 -5.24 -1.76 4.32
N ILE A 267 -5.74 -1.37 3.16
CA ILE A 267 -5.26 -0.18 2.44
C ILE A 267 -6.38 0.85 2.44
N VAL A 268 -6.07 2.05 2.95
CA VAL A 268 -6.96 3.20 2.90
C VAL A 268 -6.36 4.21 1.94
N THR A 269 -7.06 4.49 0.83
CA THR A 269 -6.50 5.27 -0.26
C THR A 269 -7.56 6.03 -1.05
N THR A 270 -7.15 6.77 -2.09
CA THR A 270 -8.07 7.42 -3.02
C THR A 270 -8.29 6.58 -4.29
N PRO A 271 -9.44 6.68 -4.98
CA PRO A 271 -9.69 5.94 -6.21
C PRO A 271 -8.61 6.12 -7.29
N VAL A 272 -8.11 7.35 -7.43
CA VAL A 272 -7.00 7.68 -8.37
C VAL A 272 -5.73 6.92 -8.02
N THR A 273 -5.41 6.82 -6.73
CA THR A 273 -4.23 6.10 -6.23
C THR A 273 -4.36 4.61 -6.46
N ALA A 274 -5.50 4.03 -6.07
CA ALA A 274 -5.80 2.61 -6.26
C ALA A 274 -5.65 2.21 -7.74
N THR A 275 -6.22 3.00 -8.65
CA THR A 275 -6.15 2.75 -10.10
C THR A 275 -4.72 2.80 -10.64
N LYS A 276 -3.90 3.76 -10.18
CA LYS A 276 -2.52 3.93 -10.68
C LYS A 276 -1.59 2.81 -10.22
N TYR A 277 -1.76 2.33 -8.99
CA TYR A 277 -0.91 1.28 -8.43
C TYR A 277 -1.25 -0.10 -9.04
N LEU A 278 -2.53 -0.42 -9.25
CA LEU A 278 -3.01 -1.67 -9.86
C LEU A 278 -2.38 -2.00 -11.22
N GLY A 279 -2.07 -0.98 -12.04
CA GLY A 279 -1.51 -1.19 -13.38
C GLY A 279 0.02 -1.33 -13.43
N ARG A 280 0.73 -1.19 -12.29
CA ARG A 280 2.18 -0.99 -12.26
C ARG A 280 2.96 -1.99 -11.42
N LEU A 281 2.36 -2.46 -10.34
CA LEU A 281 2.88 -3.58 -9.55
C LEU A 281 1.90 -4.74 -9.77
N THR A 282 2.39 -5.84 -10.34
CA THR A 282 1.63 -7.10 -10.53
C THR A 282 0.96 -7.43 -9.20
N PRO A 283 -0.36 -7.30 -9.05
CA PRO A 283 -0.89 -6.92 -7.74
C PRO A 283 -0.85 -8.12 -6.80
N PRO A 284 -0.18 -8.00 -5.64
CA PRO A 284 -0.26 -9.01 -4.60
C PRO A 284 -1.32 -8.68 -3.54
N PHE A 285 -2.00 -7.52 -3.66
CA PHE A 285 -3.11 -7.12 -2.79
C PHE A 285 -4.45 -7.41 -3.48
N ASN A 286 -5.22 -8.32 -2.88
CA ASN A 286 -6.47 -8.86 -3.41
C ASN A 286 -7.59 -8.70 -2.36
N PRO A 287 -8.23 -7.51 -2.30
CA PRO A 287 -9.20 -7.22 -1.26
C PRO A 287 -10.46 -8.10 -1.40
N ALA A 288 -10.83 -8.75 -0.30
CA ALA A 288 -12.10 -9.46 -0.17
C ALA A 288 -13.28 -8.48 -0.08
N LEU A 289 -13.05 -7.28 0.45
CA LEU A 289 -14.05 -6.22 0.59
C LEU A 289 -13.47 -4.88 0.13
N VAL A 290 -14.22 -4.18 -0.73
CA VAL A 290 -13.93 -2.81 -1.14
C VAL A 290 -15.02 -1.88 -0.63
N ILE A 291 -14.65 -0.91 0.21
CA ILE A 291 -15.55 0.06 0.81
C ILE A 291 -15.36 1.42 0.13
N PHE A 292 -16.44 1.97 -0.41
CA PHE A 292 -16.47 3.35 -0.89
C PHE A 292 -17.14 4.23 0.17
N GLU A 293 -16.36 5.09 0.82
CA GLU A 293 -16.87 6.04 1.79
C GLU A 293 -16.97 7.45 1.16
N GLU A 294 -18.03 8.18 1.48
CA GLU A 294 -18.35 9.50 0.88
C GLU A 294 -18.66 9.45 -0.63
N ALA A 295 -19.56 8.53 -1.01
CA ALA A 295 -20.09 8.41 -2.36
C ALA A 295 -20.73 9.66 -3.03
N PRO A 296 -21.14 10.76 -2.35
CA PRO A 296 -21.64 11.95 -3.07
C PRO A 296 -20.63 12.53 -4.07
N HIS A 297 -19.34 12.30 -3.84
CA HIS A 297 -18.24 12.66 -4.75
C HIS A 297 -17.75 11.52 -5.64
N ALA A 298 -18.32 10.31 -5.52
CA ALA A 298 -18.08 9.17 -6.42
C ALA A 298 -18.75 9.37 -7.81
N ARG A 299 -18.77 10.61 -8.31
CA ARG A 299 -19.23 10.99 -9.65
C ARG A 299 -18.21 10.64 -10.74
N GLU A 300 -17.05 10.11 -10.36
CA GLU A 300 -15.93 9.93 -11.27
C GLU A 300 -15.75 8.47 -11.74
N LEU A 301 -15.46 8.32 -13.03
CA LEU A 301 -15.09 7.06 -13.70
C LEU A 301 -13.97 6.30 -12.95
N SER A 302 -13.09 7.01 -12.23
CA SER A 302 -12.04 6.46 -11.38
C SER A 302 -12.57 5.49 -10.30
N THR A 303 -13.79 5.72 -9.81
CA THR A 303 -14.46 4.84 -8.83
C THR A 303 -14.89 3.53 -9.49
N LEU A 304 -15.50 3.61 -10.68
CA LEU A 304 -15.96 2.44 -11.44
C LEU A 304 -14.78 1.58 -11.92
N ILE A 305 -13.65 2.20 -12.27
CA ILE A 305 -12.42 1.49 -12.64
C ILE A 305 -11.87 0.69 -11.45
N ALA A 306 -11.90 1.24 -10.23
CA ALA A 306 -11.48 0.50 -9.05
C ALA A 306 -12.40 -0.72 -8.80
N ILE A 307 -13.72 -0.58 -8.92
CA ILE A 307 -14.68 -1.70 -8.78
C ILE A 307 -14.37 -2.80 -9.81
N ALA A 308 -14.22 -2.43 -11.07
CA ALA A 308 -13.95 -3.38 -12.16
C ALA A 308 -12.61 -4.12 -11.98
N ASN A 309 -11.60 -3.44 -11.45
CA ASN A 309 -10.25 -4.00 -11.34
C ASN A 309 -10.07 -4.98 -10.18
N PHE A 310 -10.81 -4.82 -9.08
CA PHE A 310 -10.61 -5.66 -7.89
C PHE A 310 -11.52 -6.88 -7.83
N SER A 311 -12.60 -6.95 -8.63
CA SER A 311 -13.55 -8.09 -8.65
C SER A 311 -13.86 -8.65 -7.24
N PRO A 312 -14.23 -7.80 -6.26
CA PRO A 312 -14.34 -8.22 -4.87
C PRO A 312 -15.37 -9.34 -4.71
N ALA A 313 -15.00 -10.38 -3.96
CA ALA A 313 -15.90 -11.48 -3.65
C ALA A 313 -16.83 -11.07 -2.50
N ALA A 314 -17.91 -10.38 -2.83
CA ALA A 314 -18.99 -9.99 -1.92
C ALA A 314 -18.55 -9.23 -0.67
#